data_AF-A0A0G1WWG3-F1
#
_entry.id   AF-A0A0G1WWG3-F1
#
_cell.length_a   1.000
_cell.length_b   1.000
_cell.length_c   1.000
_cell.angle_alpha   90.00
_cell.angle_beta   90.00
_cell.angle_gamma   90.00
#
_symmetry.space_group_name_H-M   'P 1'
#
loop_
_entity.id
_entity.type
_entity.pdbx_description
1 polymer ?
#
loop_
_entity_poly.entity_id
_entity_poly.type
_entity_poly.pdbx_seq_one_letter_code
_entity_poly.pdbx_strand_id
1 'polypeptide(L)'
;MATVDEKNPGDESSGHGGGILDTVSYSQQSATLRSFNPQSFISEYLMSLKPRDKQVLMARYGLEDGTEQTLEQIGKKMNLTRERVRQIEKESLRKLETAPLGANLKSAVELIFQIIEEHGEIMRETTLLDALLVAGSNEVNRRAVLFILQVVPRFSLFPGDEKYHRSWYVAGLDWETIEKISTAGNAVFEQAQKPQKRDAVLRAVREKLDQDTKNLSDEVLENYLSLAVIFARNSFGEWGLTAWPEIKPRDIGDKAFLVLQHHGKPEHYAQIAEMINKQSFDRRLAHKETVHNELIKDERFVLVGR
;
A
#
# COMPACT_ATOMS: atom_id res chain seq x y z
N MET A 1 -23.75 -30.36 27.33
CA MET A 1 -25.09 -29.92 26.89
C MET A 1 -25.54 -28.82 27.83
N ALA A 2 -25.50 -27.57 27.38
CA ALA A 2 -26.10 -26.40 28.01
C ALA A 2 -26.15 -25.31 26.92
N THR A 3 -27.36 -24.82 26.62
CA THR A 3 -27.69 -23.83 25.58
C THR A 3 -28.02 -22.49 26.22
N VAL A 4 -27.68 -21.38 25.58
CA VAL A 4 -28.27 -20.06 25.82
C VAL A 4 -28.44 -19.34 24.48
N ASP A 5 -29.62 -18.74 24.32
CA ASP A 5 -30.28 -18.20 23.14
C ASP A 5 -29.59 -17.04 22.40
N GLU A 6 -29.91 -16.97 21.11
CA GLU A 6 -29.74 -15.83 20.20
C GLU A 6 -30.47 -14.57 20.68
N LYS A 7 -29.82 -13.42 20.51
CA LYS A 7 -30.48 -12.18 20.03
C LYS A 7 -29.47 -11.19 19.47
N ASN A 8 -29.55 -11.00 18.15
CA ASN A 8 -29.08 -9.81 17.45
C ASN A 8 -30.11 -8.68 17.70
N PRO A 9 -29.67 -7.44 17.99
CA PRO A 9 -29.82 -6.36 17.01
C PRO A 9 -28.59 -5.42 17.05
N GLY A 10 -28.14 -4.82 15.96
CA GLY A 10 -28.84 -3.76 15.24
C GLY A 10 -27.90 -2.56 15.15
N ASP A 11 -27.36 -2.37 13.95
CA ASP A 11 -26.96 -1.11 13.31
C ASP A 11 -27.04 0.15 14.20
N GLU A 12 -25.89 0.58 14.75
CA GLU A 12 -25.71 1.96 15.22
C GLU A 12 -24.68 2.64 14.33
N SER A 13 -25.23 3.43 13.42
CA SER A 13 -24.54 4.44 12.63
C SER A 13 -23.75 5.39 13.54
N SER A 14 -22.43 5.22 13.56
CA SER A 14 -21.51 6.21 14.11
C SER A 14 -21.61 7.49 13.31
N GLY A 15 -22.21 8.52 13.93
CA GLY A 15 -22.49 9.82 13.35
C GLY A 15 -21.25 10.46 12.74
N HIS A 16 -21.21 10.49 11.41
CA HIS A 16 -20.42 11.47 10.69
C HIS A 16 -21.17 12.80 10.78
N GLY A 17 -20.62 13.76 11.53
CA GLY A 17 -20.92 15.16 11.32
C GLY A 17 -20.32 15.60 9.97
N GLY A 18 -20.87 15.09 8.87
CA GLY A 18 -20.47 15.43 7.51
C GLY A 18 -21.24 16.65 7.05
N GLY A 19 -20.55 17.76 6.86
CA GLY A 19 -21.14 18.88 6.13
C GLY A 19 -21.50 18.43 4.71
N ILE A 20 -22.49 19.07 4.09
CA ILE A 20 -22.85 18.84 2.68
C ILE A 20 -21.61 18.93 1.76
N LEU A 21 -20.61 19.72 2.15
CA LEU A 21 -19.32 19.86 1.44
C LEU A 21 -18.48 18.58 1.48
N ASP A 22 -18.46 17.84 2.59
CA ASP A 22 -17.69 16.59 2.71
C ASP A 22 -18.34 15.49 1.86
N THR A 23 -19.66 15.35 1.93
CA THR A 23 -20.39 14.36 1.12
C THR A 23 -20.25 14.63 -0.38
N VAL A 24 -20.28 15.90 -0.78
CA VAL A 24 -20.10 16.31 -2.18
C VAL A 24 -18.66 16.06 -2.64
N SER A 25 -17.65 16.40 -1.84
CA SER A 25 -16.23 16.14 -2.14
C SER A 25 -15.95 14.64 -2.30
N TYR A 26 -16.38 13.82 -1.33
CA TYR A 26 -16.24 12.35 -1.39
C TYR A 26 -16.95 11.74 -2.60
N SER A 27 -18.14 12.23 -2.96
CA SER A 27 -18.90 11.72 -4.12
C SER A 27 -18.23 12.07 -5.45
N GLN A 28 -17.64 13.27 -5.56
CA GLN A 28 -16.92 13.73 -6.75
C GLN A 28 -15.58 13.02 -6.91
N GLN A 29 -14.82 12.84 -5.82
CA GLN A 29 -13.62 12.01 -5.80
C GLN A 29 -13.92 10.57 -6.22
N SER A 30 -14.97 9.97 -5.65
CA SER A 30 -15.39 8.61 -5.97
C SER A 30 -15.77 8.45 -7.45
N ALA A 31 -16.46 9.42 -8.03
CA ALA A 31 -16.77 9.42 -9.46
C ALA A 31 -15.50 9.57 -10.32
N THR A 32 -14.57 10.44 -9.89
CA THR A 32 -13.30 10.68 -10.60
C THR A 32 -12.42 9.43 -10.58
N LEU A 33 -12.29 8.77 -9.42
CA LEU A 33 -11.61 7.48 -9.26
C LEU A 33 -12.19 6.39 -10.17
N ARG A 34 -13.52 6.29 -10.28
CA ARG A 34 -14.17 5.32 -11.20
C ARG A 34 -13.85 5.60 -12.67
N SER A 35 -13.64 6.86 -13.03
CA SER A 35 -13.27 7.28 -14.39
C SER A 35 -11.75 7.37 -14.62
N PHE A 36 -10.94 7.06 -13.61
CA PHE A 36 -9.49 7.22 -13.66
C PHE A 36 -8.87 6.22 -14.64
N ASN A 37 -8.46 6.72 -15.82
CA ASN A 37 -7.84 5.92 -16.87
C ASN A 37 -6.45 6.49 -17.21
N PRO A 38 -5.41 6.09 -16.47
CA PRO A 38 -4.08 6.69 -16.62
C PRO A 38 -3.47 6.45 -18.00
N GLN A 39 -3.79 5.32 -18.66
CA GLN A 39 -3.30 5.03 -20.01
C GLN A 39 -3.81 6.05 -21.04
N SER A 40 -5.09 6.45 -20.94
CA SER A 40 -5.66 7.46 -21.84
C SER A 40 -4.97 8.82 -21.68
N PHE A 41 -4.70 9.22 -20.43
CA PHE A 41 -4.07 10.50 -20.10
C PHE A 41 -2.63 10.56 -20.60
N ILE A 42 -1.89 9.45 -20.45
CA ILE A 42 -0.53 9.32 -20.99
C ILE A 42 -0.53 9.33 -22.53
N SER A 43 -1.48 8.65 -23.18
CA SER A 43 -1.56 8.66 -24.65
C SER A 43 -1.72 10.07 -25.20
N GLU A 44 -2.58 10.90 -24.58
CA GLU A 44 -2.79 12.31 -24.90
C GLU A 44 -1.51 13.13 -24.66
N TYR A 45 -0.89 12.98 -23.49
CA TYR A 45 0.31 13.73 -23.12
C TYR A 45 1.50 13.47 -24.06
N LEU A 46 1.67 12.21 -24.49
CA LEU A 46 2.71 11.80 -25.42
C LEU A 46 2.45 12.26 -26.88
N MET A 47 1.25 12.75 -27.23
CA MET A 47 0.98 13.25 -28.59
C MET A 47 1.80 14.50 -28.95
N SER A 48 2.30 15.23 -27.95
CA SER A 48 3.17 16.39 -28.14
C SER A 48 4.58 16.00 -28.63
N LEU A 49 4.96 14.72 -28.53
CA LEU A 49 6.26 14.20 -28.92
C LEU A 49 6.27 13.73 -30.38
N LYS A 50 7.48 13.65 -30.96
CA LYS A 50 7.63 13.01 -32.27
C LYS A 50 7.29 11.52 -32.15
N PRO A 51 6.75 10.86 -33.19
CA PRO A 51 6.38 9.44 -33.11
C PRO A 51 7.49 8.52 -32.60
N ARG A 52 8.74 8.78 -33.02
CA ARG A 52 9.91 8.01 -32.57
C ARG A 52 10.22 8.20 -31.08
N ASP A 53 10.12 9.45 -30.60
CA ASP A 53 10.40 9.81 -29.21
C ASP A 53 9.33 9.22 -28.28
N LYS A 54 8.06 9.28 -28.72
CA LYS A 54 6.93 8.59 -28.07
C LYS A 54 7.19 7.09 -27.94
N GLN A 55 7.63 6.42 -29.01
CA GLN A 55 7.94 4.97 -28.97
C GLN A 55 9.07 4.65 -27.98
N VAL A 56 10.11 5.49 -27.92
CA VAL A 56 11.21 5.32 -26.95
C VAL A 56 10.65 5.38 -25.52
N LEU A 57 9.83 6.38 -25.19
CA LEU A 57 9.25 6.48 -23.85
C LEU A 57 8.26 5.35 -23.55
N MET A 58 7.39 4.99 -24.49
CA MET A 58 6.44 3.89 -24.29
C MET A 58 7.14 2.58 -23.94
N ALA A 59 8.22 2.25 -24.65
CA ALA A 59 9.03 1.07 -24.38
C ALA A 59 9.84 1.19 -23.07
N ARG A 60 10.42 2.36 -22.80
CA ARG A 60 11.28 2.59 -21.63
C ARG A 60 10.52 2.42 -20.31
N TYR A 61 9.28 2.87 -20.29
CA TYR A 61 8.42 2.93 -19.10
C TYR A 61 7.30 1.89 -19.09
N GLY A 62 7.26 0.96 -20.05
CA GLY A 62 6.24 -0.10 -20.10
C GLY A 62 4.81 0.43 -20.28
N LEU A 63 4.63 1.53 -21.02
CA LEU A 63 3.34 2.21 -21.19
C LEU A 63 2.43 1.54 -22.24
N GLU A 64 2.94 0.52 -22.92
CA GLU A 64 2.20 -0.25 -23.95
C GLU A 64 1.85 -1.66 -23.46
N ASP A 65 2.83 -2.39 -22.92
CA ASP A 65 2.74 -3.80 -22.56
C ASP A 65 3.02 -4.08 -21.07
N GLY A 66 3.24 -3.03 -20.26
CA GLY A 66 3.54 -3.13 -18.84
C GLY A 66 5.00 -3.48 -18.53
N THR A 67 5.83 -3.70 -19.54
CA THR A 67 7.21 -4.16 -19.35
C THR A 67 8.21 -3.06 -19.70
N GLU A 68 9.00 -2.64 -18.71
CA GLU A 68 10.08 -1.69 -18.96
C GLU A 68 11.21 -2.31 -19.78
N GLN A 69 11.69 -1.58 -20.78
CA GLN A 69 12.85 -1.96 -21.57
C GLN A 69 14.08 -1.13 -21.21
N THR A 70 15.24 -1.76 -21.18
CA THR A 70 16.51 -1.04 -20.99
C THR A 70 16.86 -0.22 -22.23
N LEU A 71 17.68 0.82 -22.05
CA LEU A 71 18.19 1.64 -23.14
C LEU A 71 18.87 0.81 -24.25
N GLU A 72 19.51 -0.30 -23.88
CA GLU A 72 20.15 -1.20 -24.83
C GLU A 72 19.12 -2.01 -25.63
N GLN A 73 18.08 -2.55 -24.98
CA GLN A 73 17.01 -3.30 -25.65
C GLN A 73 16.27 -2.41 -26.66
N ILE A 74 15.93 -1.18 -26.25
CA ILE A 74 15.30 -0.19 -27.13
C ILE A 74 16.23 0.17 -28.30
N GLY A 75 17.52 0.38 -28.01
CA GLY A 75 18.53 0.68 -29.01
C GLY A 75 18.59 -0.38 -30.10
N LYS A 76 18.63 -1.66 -29.72
CA LYS A 76 18.60 -2.79 -30.67
C LYS A 76 17.31 -2.80 -31.50
N LYS A 77 16.13 -2.64 -30.88
CA LYS A 77 14.82 -2.66 -31.57
C LYS A 77 14.66 -1.50 -32.56
N MET A 78 15.23 -0.34 -32.26
CA MET A 78 15.04 0.90 -33.04
C MET A 78 16.24 1.29 -33.90
N ASN A 79 17.24 0.40 -34.02
CA ASN A 79 18.52 0.64 -34.70
C ASN A 79 19.20 1.95 -34.24
N LEU A 80 19.37 2.07 -32.92
CA LEU A 80 19.98 3.20 -32.22
C LEU A 80 21.07 2.72 -31.27
N THR A 81 22.06 3.57 -31.01
CA THR A 81 23.00 3.34 -29.91
C THR A 81 22.29 3.58 -28.57
N ARG A 82 22.76 2.90 -27.51
CA ARG A 82 22.29 3.13 -26.13
C ARG A 82 22.31 4.61 -25.74
N GLU A 83 23.41 5.30 -26.08
CA GLU A 83 23.56 6.72 -25.78
C GLU A 83 22.55 7.59 -26.53
N ARG A 84 22.23 7.23 -27.79
CA ARG A 84 21.21 7.96 -28.54
C ARG A 84 19.81 7.77 -27.92
N VAL A 85 19.49 6.58 -27.44
CA VAL A 85 18.22 6.34 -26.70
C VAL A 85 18.17 7.18 -25.43
N ARG A 86 19.26 7.23 -24.65
CA ARG A 86 19.37 8.06 -23.43
C ARG A 86 19.14 9.54 -23.71
N GLN A 87 19.68 10.04 -24.81
CA GLN A 87 19.47 11.43 -25.25
C GLN A 87 18.01 11.69 -25.58
N ILE A 88 17.37 10.81 -26.37
CA ILE A 88 15.95 10.92 -26.72
C ILE A 88 15.08 10.89 -25.45
N GLU A 89 15.33 9.96 -24.53
CA GLU A 89 14.63 9.87 -23.24
C GLU A 89 14.74 11.21 -22.49
N LYS A 90 15.96 11.71 -22.25
CA LYS A 90 16.20 12.96 -21.54
C LYS A 90 15.54 14.18 -22.20
N GLU A 91 15.66 14.31 -23.52
CA GLU A 91 15.08 15.42 -24.29
C GLU A 91 13.55 15.38 -24.24
N SER A 92 12.97 14.17 -24.34
CA SER A 92 11.52 13.97 -24.33
C SER A 92 10.92 14.26 -22.96
N LEU A 93 11.55 13.78 -21.88
CA LEU A 93 11.12 14.07 -20.50
C LEU A 93 11.13 15.57 -20.23
N ARG A 94 12.22 16.27 -20.58
CA ARG A 94 12.30 17.73 -20.42
C ARG A 94 11.21 18.47 -21.21
N LYS A 95 10.86 17.96 -22.39
CA LYS A 95 9.77 18.53 -23.20
C LYS A 95 8.41 18.32 -22.55
N LEU A 96 8.18 17.15 -21.96
CA LEU A 96 6.96 16.84 -21.23
C LEU A 96 6.83 17.70 -19.97
N GLU A 97 7.86 17.81 -19.14
CA GLU A 97 7.87 18.63 -17.91
C GLU A 97 7.39 20.08 -18.11
N THR A 98 7.62 20.64 -19.30
CA THR A 98 7.23 22.02 -19.66
C THR A 98 6.00 22.10 -20.56
N ALA A 99 5.43 20.96 -20.97
CA ALA A 99 4.24 20.90 -21.78
C ALA A 99 2.98 21.18 -20.93
N PRO A 100 1.98 21.88 -21.48
CA PRO A 100 0.72 22.06 -20.79
C PRO A 100 0.04 20.71 -20.58
N LEU A 101 -0.45 20.47 -19.35
CA LEU A 101 -1.27 19.30 -19.06
C LEU A 101 -2.64 19.47 -19.73
N GLY A 102 -3.01 18.51 -20.58
CA GLY A 102 -4.39 18.42 -21.10
C GLY A 102 -5.40 18.28 -19.95
N ALA A 103 -6.67 18.61 -20.19
CA ALA A 103 -7.70 18.65 -19.14
C ALA A 103 -7.82 17.32 -18.37
N ASN A 104 -7.67 16.20 -19.08
CA ASN A 104 -7.75 14.86 -18.49
C ASN A 104 -6.54 14.57 -17.57
N LEU A 105 -5.32 14.84 -18.06
CA LEU A 105 -4.10 14.65 -17.25
C LEU A 105 -4.07 15.61 -16.05
N LYS A 106 -4.57 16.85 -16.20
CA LYS A 106 -4.70 17.78 -15.09
C LYS A 106 -5.61 17.23 -14.00
N SER A 107 -6.75 16.66 -14.37
CA SER A 107 -7.69 16.04 -13.42
C SER A 107 -7.07 14.85 -12.71
N ALA A 108 -6.30 14.04 -13.43
CA ALA A 108 -5.55 12.92 -12.86
C ALA A 108 -4.48 13.37 -11.85
N VAL A 109 -3.70 14.39 -12.21
CA VAL A 109 -2.69 14.97 -11.32
C VAL A 109 -3.33 15.56 -10.06
N GLU A 110 -4.48 16.23 -10.19
CA GLU A 110 -5.17 16.78 -9.02
C GLU A 110 -5.70 15.68 -8.10
N LEU A 111 -6.26 14.61 -8.65
CA LEU A 111 -6.70 13.46 -7.87
C LEU A 111 -5.54 12.82 -7.10
N ILE A 112 -4.41 12.55 -7.78
CA ILE A 112 -3.23 11.96 -7.14
C ILE A 112 -2.71 12.87 -6.03
N PHE A 113 -2.64 14.18 -6.30
CA PHE A 113 -2.20 15.15 -5.31
C PHE A 113 -3.10 15.17 -4.09
N GLN A 114 -4.41 15.28 -4.29
CA GLN A 114 -5.39 15.33 -3.21
C GLN A 114 -5.32 14.07 -2.34
N ILE A 115 -5.20 12.90 -2.94
CA ILE A 115 -5.04 11.65 -2.19
C ILE A 115 -3.77 11.69 -1.33
N ILE A 116 -2.63 12.13 -1.87
CA ILE A 116 -1.39 12.24 -1.10
C ILE A 116 -1.52 13.27 0.03
N GLU A 117 -2.12 14.43 -0.25
CA GLU A 117 -2.34 15.51 0.72
C GLU A 117 -3.23 15.05 1.88
N GLU A 118 -4.36 14.38 1.58
CA GLU A 118 -5.27 13.83 2.59
C GLU A 118 -4.62 12.76 3.49
N HIS A 119 -3.48 12.19 3.08
CA HIS A 119 -2.70 11.21 3.85
C HIS A 119 -1.46 11.83 4.53
N GLY A 120 -1.34 13.16 4.58
CA GLY A 120 -0.23 13.85 5.22
C GLY A 120 0.96 14.01 4.28
N GLU A 121 0.69 14.45 3.05
CA GLU A 121 1.69 14.84 2.06
C GLU A 121 2.67 13.75 1.58
N ILE A 122 2.55 12.50 2.05
CA ILE A 122 3.35 11.35 1.63
C ILE A 122 2.52 10.06 1.64
N MET A 123 2.77 9.15 0.70
CA MET A 123 2.19 7.81 0.72
C MET A 123 3.17 6.77 0.16
N ARG A 124 3.14 5.54 0.70
CA ARG A 124 3.84 4.40 0.08
C ARG A 124 3.39 4.23 -1.36
N GLU A 125 4.32 3.96 -2.27
CA GLU A 125 4.01 3.78 -3.70
C GLU A 125 2.96 2.67 -3.93
N THR A 126 3.07 1.56 -3.20
CA THR A 126 2.11 0.45 -3.30
C THR A 126 0.72 0.86 -2.85
N THR A 127 0.61 1.56 -1.71
CA THR A 127 -0.67 2.01 -1.14
C THR A 127 -1.34 3.04 -2.04
N LEU A 128 -0.57 4.00 -2.57
CA LEU A 128 -1.06 4.99 -3.51
C LEU A 128 -1.59 4.35 -4.80
N LEU A 129 -0.85 3.39 -5.36
CA LEU A 129 -1.30 2.65 -6.54
C LEU A 129 -2.59 1.87 -6.26
N ASP A 130 -2.70 1.22 -5.11
CA ASP A 130 -3.90 0.46 -4.73
C ASP A 130 -5.10 1.37 -4.44
N ALA A 131 -4.88 2.60 -3.98
CA ALA A 131 -5.93 3.60 -3.79
C ALA A 131 -6.44 4.18 -5.12
N LEU A 132 -5.55 4.36 -6.11
CA LEU A 132 -5.88 4.94 -7.42
C LEU A 132 -6.46 3.91 -8.39
N LEU A 133 -6.07 2.65 -8.28
CA LEU A 133 -6.33 1.61 -9.27
C LEU A 133 -7.28 0.55 -8.70
N VAL A 134 -8.32 0.21 -9.45
CA VAL A 134 -9.25 -0.86 -9.08
C VAL A 134 -8.48 -2.19 -8.96
N ALA A 135 -8.87 -3.03 -7.99
CA ALA A 135 -8.34 -4.38 -7.84
C ALA A 135 -8.38 -5.14 -9.17
N GLY A 136 -7.24 -5.70 -9.59
CA GLY A 136 -7.09 -6.36 -10.89
C GLY A 136 -6.69 -5.43 -12.06
N SER A 137 -6.38 -4.15 -11.79
CA SER A 137 -5.77 -3.27 -12.79
C SER A 137 -4.49 -3.87 -13.36
N ASN A 138 -4.33 -3.74 -14.68
CA ASN A 138 -3.18 -4.29 -15.38
C ASN A 138 -1.88 -3.51 -15.06
N GLU A 139 -0.75 -4.13 -15.37
CA GLU A 139 0.58 -3.53 -15.16
C GLU A 139 0.76 -2.23 -15.95
N VAL A 140 0.14 -2.10 -17.12
CA VAL A 140 0.17 -0.87 -17.94
C VAL A 140 -0.38 0.32 -17.18
N ASN A 141 -1.51 0.18 -16.48
CA ASN A 141 -2.08 1.25 -15.68
C ASN A 141 -1.18 1.63 -14.50
N ARG A 142 -0.55 0.65 -13.85
CA ARG A 142 0.43 0.90 -12.79
C ARG A 142 1.60 1.72 -13.31
N ARG A 143 2.17 1.32 -14.45
CA ARG A 143 3.27 2.05 -15.11
C ARG A 143 2.88 3.45 -15.54
N ALA A 144 1.66 3.63 -16.03
CA ALA A 144 1.14 4.94 -16.40
C ALA A 144 1.06 5.89 -15.20
N VAL A 145 0.55 5.44 -14.05
CA VAL A 145 0.54 6.26 -12.81
C VAL A 145 1.97 6.61 -12.37
N LEU A 146 2.88 5.63 -12.36
CA LEU A 146 4.28 5.86 -11.99
C LEU A 146 4.97 6.86 -12.93
N PHE A 147 4.64 6.83 -14.22
CA PHE A 147 5.16 7.79 -15.18
C PHE A 147 4.58 9.20 -14.95
N ILE A 148 3.31 9.35 -14.59
CA ILE A 148 2.73 10.65 -14.19
C ILE A 148 3.49 11.21 -12.99
N LEU A 149 3.66 10.40 -11.94
CA LEU A 149 4.38 10.77 -10.72
C LEU A 149 5.83 11.18 -11.01
N GLN A 150 6.50 10.50 -11.95
CA GLN A 150 7.89 10.80 -12.32
C GLN A 150 8.04 12.09 -13.14
N VAL A 151 7.10 12.40 -14.03
CA VAL A 151 7.24 13.51 -14.99
C VAL A 151 6.64 14.81 -14.49
N VAL A 152 5.67 14.76 -13.58
CA VAL A 152 5.00 15.95 -13.06
C VAL A 152 5.78 16.50 -11.85
N PRO A 153 6.36 17.72 -11.91
CA PRO A 153 7.26 18.24 -10.86
C PRO A 153 6.62 18.47 -9.49
N ARG A 154 5.30 18.29 -9.36
CA ARG A 154 4.54 18.41 -8.11
C ARG A 154 4.80 17.23 -7.16
N PHE A 155 5.26 16.09 -7.69
CA PHE A 155 5.53 14.89 -6.93
C PHE A 155 7.03 14.64 -6.82
N SER A 156 7.45 14.16 -5.66
CA SER A 156 8.82 13.79 -5.38
C SER A 156 8.88 12.34 -4.92
N LEU A 157 9.94 11.65 -5.32
CA LEU A 157 10.15 10.24 -4.98
C LEU A 157 11.10 10.14 -3.78
N PHE A 158 10.65 9.47 -2.73
CA PHE A 158 11.53 8.88 -1.74
C PHE A 158 11.81 7.42 -2.15
N PRO A 159 13.05 7.06 -2.54
CA PRO A 159 13.35 5.75 -3.11
C PRO A 159 13.18 4.58 -2.12
N GLY A 160 13.09 4.87 -0.83
CA GLY A 160 13.14 3.88 0.24
C GLY A 160 14.55 3.70 0.79
N ASP A 161 14.65 3.30 2.05
CA ASP A 161 15.88 2.94 2.74
C ASP A 161 15.61 1.82 3.76
N GLU A 162 16.54 1.60 4.69
CA GLU A 162 16.39 0.58 5.74
C GLU A 162 15.25 0.89 6.73
N LYS A 163 14.90 2.17 6.90
CA LYS A 163 13.89 2.63 7.85
C LYS A 163 12.51 2.72 7.20
N TYR A 164 12.43 3.23 5.98
CA TYR A 164 11.18 3.63 5.35
C TYR A 164 11.03 3.03 3.95
N HIS A 165 9.79 2.65 3.62
CA HIS A 165 9.45 2.14 2.30
C HIS A 165 9.48 3.24 1.23
N ARG A 166 9.68 2.80 -0.02
CA ARG A 166 9.55 3.63 -1.21
C ARG A 166 8.19 4.35 -1.24
N SER A 167 8.23 5.67 -1.37
CA SER A 167 7.07 6.53 -1.18
C SER A 167 7.11 7.72 -2.13
N TRP A 168 5.93 8.28 -2.42
CA TRP A 168 5.78 9.52 -3.16
C TRP A 168 5.25 10.60 -2.23
N TYR A 169 5.79 11.81 -2.35
CA TYR A 169 5.42 12.93 -1.50
C TYR A 169 5.27 14.22 -2.30
N VAL A 170 4.59 15.19 -1.69
CA VAL A 170 4.38 16.53 -2.24
C VAL A 170 5.09 17.58 -1.37
N ALA A 171 5.20 18.82 -1.87
CA ALA A 171 5.82 19.90 -1.12
C ALA A 171 5.07 20.19 0.19
N GLY A 172 5.81 20.53 1.25
CA GLY A 172 5.25 20.80 2.58
C GLY A 172 5.41 19.66 3.59
N LEU A 173 5.92 18.50 3.15
CA LEU A 173 6.13 17.34 4.02
C LEU A 173 7.02 17.63 5.24
N ASP A 174 6.51 17.31 6.43
CA ASP A 174 7.27 17.36 7.68
C ASP A 174 7.84 15.99 8.06
N TRP A 175 9.13 15.80 7.74
CA TRP A 175 9.86 14.58 8.08
C TRP A 175 10.06 14.39 9.58
N GLU A 176 10.16 15.48 10.36
CA GLU A 176 10.39 15.38 11.80
C GLU A 176 9.19 14.73 12.49
N THR A 177 7.97 15.09 12.07
CA THR A 177 6.74 14.47 12.56
C THR A 177 6.67 12.97 12.23
N ILE A 178 7.10 12.56 11.04
CA ILE A 178 7.16 11.14 10.65
C ILE A 178 8.12 10.38 11.57
N GLU A 179 9.31 10.93 11.83
CA GLU A 179 10.29 10.30 12.73
C GLU A 179 9.76 10.19 14.16
N LYS A 180 9.14 11.25 14.70
CA LYS A 180 8.50 11.24 16.03
C LYS A 180 7.44 10.14 16.14
N ILE A 181 6.57 10.01 15.14
CA ILE A 181 5.52 8.98 15.09
C ILE A 181 6.12 7.59 14.99
N SER A 182 7.16 7.41 14.17
CA SER A 182 7.87 6.13 14.06
C SER A 182 8.48 5.71 15.39
N THR A 183 9.16 6.63 16.09
CA THR A 183 9.73 6.39 17.43
C THR A 183 8.64 6.07 18.47
N ALA A 184 7.55 6.84 18.49
CA ALA A 184 6.43 6.61 19.40
C ALA A 184 5.77 5.24 19.14
N GLY A 185 5.56 4.88 17.87
CA GLY A 185 5.06 3.57 17.45
C GLY A 185 5.93 2.43 17.95
N ASN A 186 7.25 2.54 17.78
CA ASN A 186 8.18 1.52 18.25
C ASN A 186 8.07 1.33 19.78
N ALA A 187 8.04 2.44 20.53
CA ALA A 187 7.90 2.39 21.99
C ALA A 187 6.55 1.77 22.43
N VAL A 188 5.47 2.01 21.70
CA VAL A 188 4.16 1.35 21.95
C VAL A 188 4.28 -0.16 21.78
N PHE A 189 4.89 -0.62 20.69
CA PHE A 189 5.02 -2.06 20.44
C PHE A 189 6.02 -2.74 21.38
N GLU A 190 7.14 -2.10 21.71
CA GLU A 190 8.09 -2.58 22.71
C GLU A 190 7.45 -2.68 24.10
N GLN A 191 6.55 -1.78 24.46
CA GLN A 191 5.82 -1.88 25.72
C GLN A 191 4.74 -2.96 25.70
N ALA A 192 4.03 -3.11 24.57
CA ALA A 192 2.94 -4.07 24.43
C ALA A 192 3.41 -5.53 24.33
N GLN A 193 4.58 -5.77 23.71
CA GLN A 193 5.16 -7.11 23.47
C GLN A 193 4.23 -8.11 22.75
N LYS A 194 3.20 -7.60 22.05
CA LYS A 194 2.24 -8.41 21.28
C LYS A 194 1.49 -7.53 20.27
N PRO A 195 0.92 -8.10 19.20
CA PRO A 195 0.08 -7.37 18.25
C PRO A 195 -1.05 -6.59 18.93
N GLN A 196 -1.40 -5.44 18.37
CA GLN A 196 -2.41 -4.54 18.89
C GLN A 196 -3.41 -4.15 17.80
N LYS A 197 -4.69 -3.98 18.17
CA LYS A 197 -5.71 -3.47 17.24
C LYS A 197 -5.42 -2.01 16.87
N ARG A 198 -5.84 -1.62 15.67
CA ARG A 198 -5.70 -0.25 15.11
C ARG A 198 -5.96 0.84 16.16
N ASP A 199 -7.16 0.88 16.73
CA ASP A 199 -7.56 1.97 17.64
C ASP A 199 -6.75 1.99 18.94
N ALA A 200 -6.26 0.83 19.39
CA ALA A 200 -5.38 0.77 20.55
C ALA A 200 -4.01 1.37 20.25
N VAL A 201 -3.45 1.07 19.07
CA VAL A 201 -2.17 1.65 18.61
C VAL A 201 -2.30 3.15 18.43
N LEU A 202 -3.30 3.62 17.68
CA LEU A 202 -3.45 5.04 17.39
C LEU A 202 -3.61 5.86 18.67
N ARG A 203 -4.40 5.39 19.64
CA ARG A 203 -4.50 6.03 20.97
C ARG A 203 -3.16 6.05 21.72
N ALA A 204 -2.49 4.91 21.82
CA ALA A 204 -1.24 4.79 22.58
C ALA A 204 -0.10 5.61 21.95
N VAL A 205 -0.04 5.70 20.62
CA VAL A 205 0.91 6.56 19.91
C VAL A 205 0.58 8.03 20.20
N ARG A 206 -0.69 8.44 20.05
CA ARG A 206 -1.14 9.81 20.31
C ARG A 206 -0.87 10.29 21.74
N GLU A 207 -0.92 9.40 22.72
CA GLU A 207 -0.55 9.70 24.12
C GLU A 207 0.94 10.06 24.30
N LYS A 208 1.82 9.50 23.46
CA LYS A 208 3.27 9.74 23.50
C LYS A 208 3.71 10.95 22.66
N LEU A 209 2.80 11.55 21.90
CA LEU A 209 3.05 12.69 21.00
C LEU A 209 2.88 14.04 21.70
N ASP A 210 3.49 15.09 21.13
CA ASP A 210 3.34 16.48 21.59
C ASP A 210 1.99 17.09 21.18
N GLN A 211 1.64 18.29 21.66
CA GLN A 211 0.34 18.90 21.36
C GLN A 211 0.11 19.16 19.88
N ASP A 212 1.17 19.51 19.14
CA ASP A 212 1.06 19.84 17.71
C ASP A 212 0.80 18.58 16.87
N THR A 213 1.45 17.46 17.20
CA THR A 213 1.23 16.16 16.54
C THR A 213 -0.04 15.43 17.02
N LYS A 214 -0.67 15.88 18.12
CA LYS A 214 -1.97 15.35 18.58
C LYS A 214 -3.17 15.74 17.72
N ASN A 215 -3.05 16.69 16.79
CA ASN A 215 -4.17 17.12 15.94
C ASN A 215 -4.25 16.38 14.61
N LEU A 216 -3.31 15.49 14.31
CA LEU A 216 -3.34 14.67 13.09
C LEU A 216 -4.57 13.76 13.06
N SER A 217 -5.14 13.54 11.88
CA SER A 217 -6.21 12.54 11.71
C SER A 217 -5.68 11.13 11.96
N ASP A 218 -6.59 10.19 12.22
CA ASP A 218 -6.23 8.78 12.40
C ASP A 218 -5.66 8.18 11.11
N GLU A 219 -6.15 8.64 9.95
CA GLU A 219 -5.70 8.24 8.62
C GLU A 219 -4.25 8.67 8.38
N VAL A 220 -3.88 9.90 8.75
CA VAL A 220 -2.50 10.40 8.62
C VAL A 220 -1.56 9.67 9.58
N LEU A 221 -1.98 9.48 10.83
CA LEU A 221 -1.19 8.77 11.83
C LEU A 221 -0.93 7.32 11.40
N GLU A 222 -1.97 6.65 10.91
CA GLU A 222 -1.87 5.30 10.35
C GLU A 222 -0.96 5.27 9.12
N ASN A 223 -1.11 6.25 8.21
CA ASN A 223 -0.26 6.35 7.02
C ASN A 223 1.22 6.48 7.42
N TYR A 224 1.58 7.34 8.38
CA TYR A 224 2.96 7.54 8.83
C TYR A 224 3.55 6.32 9.54
N LEU A 225 2.77 5.64 10.40
CA LEU A 225 3.19 4.33 10.95
C LEU A 225 3.42 3.33 9.82
N SER A 226 2.52 3.36 8.84
CA SER A 226 2.67 2.62 7.60
C SER A 226 3.74 3.21 6.68
N LEU A 227 4.71 4.02 7.09
CA LEU A 227 5.89 4.30 6.25
C LEU A 227 7.08 3.46 6.68
N ALA A 228 7.17 3.15 7.97
CA ALA A 228 8.29 2.43 8.55
C ALA A 228 8.28 0.94 8.18
N VAL A 229 9.46 0.40 7.83
CA VAL A 229 9.65 -1.02 7.47
C VAL A 229 9.46 -1.95 8.66
N ILE A 230 9.74 -1.44 9.86
CA ILE A 230 9.65 -2.19 11.10
C ILE A 230 8.21 -2.44 11.56
N PHE A 231 7.22 -1.77 10.98
CA PHE A 231 5.80 -1.97 11.31
C PHE A 231 5.04 -2.60 10.16
N ALA A 232 4.13 -3.50 10.51
CA ALA A 232 3.21 -4.10 9.57
C ALA A 232 1.89 -4.48 10.25
N ARG A 233 0.89 -4.78 9.42
CA ARG A 233 -0.36 -5.38 9.84
C ARG A 233 -0.38 -6.86 9.48
N ASN A 234 -0.89 -7.68 10.38
CA ASN A 234 -1.20 -9.07 10.05
C ASN A 234 -2.52 -9.18 9.28
N SER A 235 -2.85 -10.40 8.87
CA SER A 235 -4.08 -10.70 8.15
C SER A 235 -5.38 -10.43 8.93
N PHE A 236 -5.30 -10.23 10.25
CA PHE A 236 -6.42 -9.87 11.12
C PHE A 236 -6.54 -8.35 11.33
N GLY A 237 -5.68 -7.55 10.67
CA GLY A 237 -5.66 -6.09 10.79
C GLY A 237 -4.97 -5.57 12.05
N GLU A 238 -4.26 -6.44 12.79
CA GLU A 238 -3.51 -6.04 13.98
C GLU A 238 -2.13 -5.55 13.60
N TRP A 239 -1.69 -4.51 14.29
CA TRP A 239 -0.41 -3.86 14.11
C TRP A 239 0.65 -4.42 15.06
N GLY A 240 1.89 -4.44 14.60
CA GLY A 240 3.04 -4.78 15.43
C GLY A 240 4.35 -4.71 14.66
N LEU A 241 5.41 -5.27 15.27
CA LEU A 241 6.72 -5.30 14.65
C LEU A 241 6.78 -6.37 13.55
N THR A 242 7.34 -6.03 12.38
CA THR A 242 7.54 -6.96 11.26
C THR A 242 8.39 -8.19 11.64
N ALA A 243 9.19 -8.09 12.69
CA ALA A 243 9.98 -9.20 13.22
C ALA A 243 9.13 -10.25 13.95
N TRP A 244 7.92 -9.90 14.42
CA TRP A 244 7.05 -10.81 15.16
C TRP A 244 6.38 -11.83 14.23
N PRO A 245 6.42 -13.13 14.57
CA PRO A 245 5.72 -14.18 13.83
C PRO A 245 4.21 -13.92 13.67
N GLU A 246 3.59 -13.31 14.67
CA GLU A 246 2.16 -12.97 14.68
C GLU A 246 1.81 -11.82 13.72
N ILE A 247 2.82 -11.05 13.29
CA ILE A 247 2.69 -9.97 12.29
C ILE A 247 3.01 -10.48 10.89
N LYS A 248 4.14 -11.18 10.75
CA LYS A 248 4.61 -11.73 9.47
C LYS A 248 4.98 -13.20 9.63
N PRO A 249 3.99 -14.12 9.62
CA PRO A 249 4.23 -15.54 9.82
C PRO A 249 5.07 -16.11 8.66
N ARG A 250 6.15 -16.82 8.99
CA ARG A 250 7.15 -17.25 7.99
C ARG A 250 6.96 -18.68 7.53
N ASP A 251 6.50 -19.54 8.42
CA ASP A 251 6.28 -20.95 8.18
C ASP A 251 4.85 -21.37 8.54
N ILE A 252 4.57 -22.67 8.42
CA ILE A 252 3.25 -23.22 8.73
C ILE A 252 2.98 -23.23 10.24
N GLY A 253 4.01 -23.37 11.08
CA GLY A 253 3.87 -23.30 12.53
C GLY A 253 3.39 -21.92 12.99
N ASP A 254 4.01 -20.85 12.47
CA ASP A 254 3.60 -19.47 12.74
C ASP A 254 2.17 -19.19 12.27
N LYS A 255 1.83 -19.64 11.05
CA LYS A 255 0.47 -19.50 10.52
C LYS A 255 -0.55 -20.23 11.40
N ALA A 256 -0.23 -21.47 11.79
CA ALA A 256 -1.07 -22.29 12.66
C ALA A 256 -1.26 -21.64 14.04
N PHE A 257 -0.17 -21.12 14.62
CA PHE A 257 -0.17 -20.44 15.90
C PHE A 257 -1.11 -19.23 15.85
N LEU A 258 -0.94 -18.39 14.83
CA LEU A 258 -1.71 -17.16 14.68
C LEU A 258 -3.21 -17.43 14.47
N VAL A 259 -3.59 -18.40 13.61
CA VAL A 259 -5.02 -18.72 13.41
C VAL A 259 -5.64 -19.36 14.65
N LEU A 260 -4.90 -20.18 15.40
CA LEU A 260 -5.40 -20.78 16.64
C LEU A 260 -5.53 -19.77 17.77
N GLN A 261 -4.58 -18.84 17.89
CA GLN A 261 -4.61 -17.76 18.86
C GLN A 261 -5.87 -16.90 18.69
N HIS A 262 -6.21 -16.57 17.44
CA HIS A 262 -7.43 -15.82 17.11
C HIS A 262 -8.71 -16.64 17.26
N HIS A 263 -8.66 -17.94 17.01
CA HIS A 263 -9.80 -18.85 17.17
C HIS A 263 -10.15 -19.13 18.63
N GLY A 264 -9.15 -19.09 19.53
CA GLY A 264 -9.35 -19.17 20.97
C GLY A 264 -9.72 -20.55 21.53
N LYS A 265 -9.66 -21.61 20.72
CA LYS A 265 -9.87 -23.00 21.17
C LYS A 265 -9.00 -24.02 20.40
N PRO A 266 -8.68 -25.18 21.00
CA PRO A 266 -7.96 -26.25 20.30
C PRO A 266 -8.75 -26.76 19.10
N GLU A 267 -8.05 -27.14 18.03
CA GLU A 267 -8.66 -27.70 16.83
C GLU A 267 -7.84 -28.85 16.25
N HIS A 268 -8.50 -29.68 15.47
CA HIS A 268 -7.84 -30.74 14.71
C HIS A 268 -6.97 -30.14 13.60
N TYR A 269 -5.77 -30.69 13.35
CA TYR A 269 -4.81 -30.17 12.37
C TYR A 269 -5.36 -30.03 10.94
N ALA A 270 -6.37 -30.82 10.57
CA ALA A 270 -7.10 -30.64 9.31
C ALA A 270 -7.89 -29.31 9.27
N GLN A 271 -8.59 -28.97 10.36
CA GLN A 271 -9.33 -27.72 10.49
C GLN A 271 -8.38 -26.52 10.55
N ILE A 272 -7.24 -26.68 11.22
CA ILE A 272 -6.17 -25.65 11.23
C ILE A 272 -5.68 -25.37 9.80
N ALA A 273 -5.45 -26.41 8.98
CA ALA A 273 -5.07 -26.23 7.58
C ALA A 273 -6.13 -25.46 6.78
N GLU A 274 -7.43 -25.76 6.99
CA GLU A 274 -8.54 -25.02 6.38
C GLU A 274 -8.55 -23.55 6.80
N MET A 275 -8.35 -23.27 8.09
CA MET A 275 -8.28 -21.91 8.62
C MET A 275 -7.11 -21.11 8.03
N ILE A 276 -5.92 -21.73 7.90
CA ILE A 276 -4.75 -21.11 7.27
C ILE A 276 -5.05 -20.73 5.82
N ASN A 277 -5.64 -21.66 5.06
CA ASN A 277 -5.98 -21.45 3.65
C ASN A 277 -7.06 -20.38 3.49
N LYS A 278 -8.06 -20.36 4.37
CA LYS A 278 -9.12 -19.33 4.38
C LYS A 278 -8.52 -17.95 4.61
N GLN A 279 -7.55 -17.84 5.51
CA GLN A 279 -6.90 -16.56 5.85
C GLN A 279 -5.98 -16.03 4.74
N SER A 280 -5.60 -16.87 3.76
CA SER A 280 -4.86 -16.46 2.56
C SER A 280 -3.55 -15.69 2.87
N PHE A 281 -2.78 -16.16 3.86
CA PHE A 281 -1.50 -15.54 4.24
C PHE A 281 -0.52 -15.39 3.08
N ASP A 282 -0.50 -16.37 2.18
CA ASP A 282 0.24 -16.34 0.93
C ASP A 282 -0.45 -17.22 -0.11
N ARG A 283 0.12 -17.30 -1.31
CA ARG A 283 -0.39 -18.14 -2.41
C ARG A 283 -0.19 -19.64 -2.18
N ARG A 284 0.53 -20.05 -1.11
CA ARG A 284 0.86 -21.46 -0.87
C ARG A 284 -0.21 -22.10 0.00
N LEU A 285 -0.79 -23.18 -0.51
CA LEU A 285 -1.77 -23.94 0.25
C LEU A 285 -1.10 -24.71 1.39
N ALA A 286 -1.67 -24.60 2.58
CA ALA A 286 -1.35 -25.43 3.72
C ALA A 286 -2.05 -26.79 3.56
N HIS A 287 -1.25 -27.85 3.46
CA HIS A 287 -1.73 -29.22 3.44
C HIS A 287 -1.81 -29.78 4.85
N LYS A 288 -2.82 -30.61 5.11
CA LYS A 288 -3.10 -31.25 6.41
C LYS A 288 -1.87 -31.99 6.95
N GLU A 289 -1.17 -32.75 6.11
CA GLU A 289 0.00 -33.53 6.48
C GLU A 289 1.17 -32.63 6.90
N THR A 290 1.35 -31.51 6.21
CA THR A 290 2.40 -30.54 6.53
C THR A 290 2.09 -29.84 7.86
N VAL A 291 0.84 -29.40 8.06
CA VAL A 291 0.41 -28.80 9.33
C VAL A 291 0.63 -29.79 10.48
N HIS A 292 0.23 -31.05 10.31
CA HIS A 292 0.44 -32.08 11.33
C HIS A 292 1.92 -32.22 11.73
N ASN A 293 2.81 -32.34 10.75
CA ASN A 293 4.25 -32.53 10.99
C ASN A 293 4.89 -31.31 11.67
N GLU A 294 4.49 -30.10 11.29
CA GLU A 294 5.01 -28.88 11.90
C GLU A 294 4.48 -28.70 13.33
N LEU A 295 3.20 -28.95 13.58
CA LEU A 295 2.60 -28.88 14.92
C LEU A 295 3.24 -29.85 15.91
N ILE A 296 3.70 -31.03 15.46
CA ILE A 296 4.38 -32.01 16.33
C ILE A 296 5.78 -31.53 16.75
N LYS A 297 6.48 -30.79 15.88
CA LYS A 297 7.85 -30.35 16.12
C LYS A 297 7.93 -29.03 16.89
N ASP A 298 6.85 -28.27 16.91
CA ASP A 298 6.80 -26.94 17.46
C ASP A 298 6.30 -26.95 18.91
N GLU A 299 7.18 -26.55 19.83
CA GLU A 299 6.95 -26.56 21.28
C GLU A 299 5.79 -25.64 21.73
N ARG A 300 5.32 -24.73 20.87
CA ARG A 300 4.16 -23.88 21.14
C ARG A 300 2.85 -24.68 21.20
N PHE A 301 2.81 -25.89 20.66
CA PHE A 301 1.59 -26.71 20.58
C PHE A 301 1.64 -27.92 21.49
N VAL A 302 0.47 -28.28 22.03
CA VAL A 302 0.27 -29.50 22.82
C VAL A 302 -0.81 -30.33 22.15
N LEU A 303 -0.53 -31.62 21.96
CA LEU A 303 -1.52 -32.56 21.44
C LEU A 303 -2.60 -32.82 22.50
N VAL A 304 -3.83 -32.43 22.19
CA VAL A 304 -5.00 -32.64 23.06
C VAL A 304 -5.83 -33.79 22.50
N GLY A 305 -5.76 -34.95 23.15
CA GLY A 305 -6.57 -36.13 22.82
C GLY A 305 -5.96 -37.06 21.75
N ARG A 306 -6.33 -38.35 21.82
CA ARG A 306 -6.27 -39.31 20.71
C ARG A 306 -7.68 -39.56 20.22
#